data_AF-A0A928XFD8-F1
#
_entry.id   AF-A0A928XFD8-F1
#
_cell.length_a   1.000
_cell.length_b   1.000
_cell.length_c   1.000
_cell.angle_alpha   90.00
_cell.angle_beta   90.00
_cell.angle_gamma   90.00
#
_symmetry.space_group_name_H-M   'P 1'
#
loop_
_entity.id
_entity.type
_entity.pdbx_description
1 polymer ?
#
loop_
_entity_poly.entity_id
_entity_poly.type
_entity_poly.pdbx_seq_one_letter_code
_entity_poly.pdbx_strand_id
1 'polypeptide(L)'
;MTVQIGDELNLALTTVGFTEKVSLLTMHLSEIEEEAGNVLDLLTALRAHTYRGDAAAGEEALAELTIALEHLGHHLSEVLPDLQKQLNIEPE
;
A
#
# COMPACT_ATOMS: atom_id res chain seq x y z
N MET A 1 -13.07 -8.59 -7.81
CA MET A 1 -13.16 -7.14 -7.60
C MET A 1 -11.85 -6.44 -7.98
N THR A 2 -10.69 -7.08 -7.78
CA THR A 2 -9.35 -6.62 -8.20
C THR A 2 -9.20 -6.21 -9.67
N VAL A 3 -9.91 -6.87 -10.60
CA VAL A 3 -9.86 -6.50 -12.03
C VAL A 3 -10.40 -5.08 -12.29
N GLN A 4 -11.44 -4.64 -11.57
CA GLN A 4 -12.02 -3.31 -11.78
C GLN A 4 -11.12 -2.18 -11.28
N ILE A 5 -10.45 -2.37 -10.12
CA ILE A 5 -9.55 -1.35 -9.56
C ILE A 5 -8.33 -1.17 -10.47
N GLY A 6 -7.75 -2.26 -10.97
CA GLY A 6 -6.64 -2.19 -11.92
C GLY A 6 -7.00 -1.44 -13.20
N ASP A 7 -8.19 -1.68 -13.76
CA ASP A 7 -8.66 -0.99 -14.97
C ASP A 7 -8.91 0.52 -14.72
N GLU A 8 -9.46 0.89 -13.56
CA GLU A 8 -9.70 2.28 -13.17
C GLU A 8 -8.40 3.06 -12.93
N LEU A 9 -7.43 2.46 -12.21
CA LEU A 9 -6.11 3.07 -11.98
C LEU A 9 -5.31 3.21 -13.27
N ASN A 10 -5.37 2.20 -14.15
CA ASN A 10 -4.72 2.28 -15.46
C ASN A 10 -5.27 3.45 -16.29
N LEU A 11 -6.60 3.60 -16.32
CA LEU A 11 -7.26 4.72 -16.98
C LEU A 11 -6.86 6.06 -16.36
N ALA A 12 -6.81 6.16 -15.04
CA ALA A 12 -6.39 7.38 -14.36
C ALA A 12 -4.95 7.78 -14.73
N LEU A 13 -4.00 6.83 -14.64
CA LEU A 13 -2.59 7.03 -14.97
C LEU A 13 -2.38 7.46 -16.42
N THR A 14 -3.03 6.77 -17.37
CA THR A 14 -2.97 7.15 -18.78
C THR A 14 -3.56 8.54 -19.03
N THR A 15 -4.66 8.90 -18.34
CA THR A 15 -5.29 10.23 -18.45
C THR A 15 -4.36 11.34 -17.97
N VAL A 16 -3.57 11.11 -16.92
CA VAL A 16 -2.59 12.09 -16.42
C VAL A 16 -1.25 12.05 -17.15
N GLY A 17 -1.15 11.30 -18.25
CA GLY A 17 0.00 11.32 -19.16
C GLY A 17 1.09 10.29 -18.87
N PHE A 18 0.87 9.36 -17.94
CA PHE A 18 1.78 8.23 -17.74
C PHE A 18 1.59 7.24 -18.88
N THR A 19 2.68 6.94 -19.59
CA THR A 19 2.66 6.07 -20.78
C THR A 19 3.69 4.95 -20.70
N GLU A 20 4.71 5.10 -19.87
CA GLU A 20 5.73 4.07 -19.64
C GLU A 20 5.35 3.20 -18.43
N LYS A 21 5.44 1.87 -18.60
CA LYS A 21 5.23 0.87 -17.54
C LYS A 21 3.91 1.01 -16.76
N VAL A 22 2.86 1.55 -17.39
CA VAL A 22 1.57 1.84 -16.71
C VAL A 22 0.99 0.62 -16.01
N SER A 23 1.10 -0.58 -16.59
CA SER A 23 0.61 -1.81 -15.97
C SER A 23 1.34 -2.16 -14.66
N LEU A 24 2.66 -1.97 -14.61
CA LEU A 24 3.45 -2.21 -13.40
C LEU A 24 3.14 -1.16 -12.33
N LEU A 25 3.02 0.10 -12.73
CA LEU A 25 2.63 1.18 -11.82
C LEU A 25 1.22 0.97 -11.27
N THR A 26 0.29 0.53 -12.11
CA THR A 26 -1.09 0.17 -11.73
C THR A 26 -1.09 -0.96 -10.69
N MET A 27 -0.33 -2.03 -10.93
CA MET A 27 -0.21 -3.15 -9.99
C MET A 27 0.26 -2.64 -8.63
N HIS A 28 1.42 -2.00 -8.57
CA HIS A 28 1.97 -1.57 -7.28
C HIS A 28 1.12 -0.54 -6.56
N LEU A 29 0.46 0.38 -7.28
CA LEU A 29 -0.47 1.32 -6.65
C LEU A 29 -1.71 0.61 -6.08
N SER A 30 -2.24 -0.40 -6.78
CA SER A 30 -3.32 -1.24 -6.25
C SER A 30 -2.87 -2.01 -5.01
N GLU A 31 -1.66 -2.57 -5.01
CA GLU A 31 -1.11 -3.27 -3.83
C GLU A 31 -0.87 -2.29 -2.67
N ILE A 32 -0.45 -1.05 -2.93
CA ILE A 32 -0.32 0.00 -1.91
C ILE A 32 -1.67 0.30 -1.26
N GLU A 33 -2.74 0.42 -2.06
CA GLU A 33 -4.10 0.64 -1.53
C GLU A 33 -4.57 -0.53 -0.66
N GLU A 34 -4.33 -1.77 -1.11
CA GLU A 34 -4.68 -2.98 -0.36
C GLU A 34 -3.89 -3.07 0.96
N GLU A 35 -2.57 -2.92 0.91
CA GLU A 35 -1.72 -3.04 2.09
C GLU A 35 -1.92 -1.88 3.08
N ALA A 36 -2.24 -0.66 2.60
CA ALA A 36 -2.65 0.43 3.48
C ALA A 36 -3.95 0.10 4.24
N GLY A 37 -4.89 -0.58 3.59
CA GLY A 37 -6.10 -1.12 4.23
C GLY A 37 -5.76 -2.14 5.32
N ASN A 38 -4.91 -3.13 4.98
CA ASN A 38 -4.45 -4.15 5.93
C ASN A 38 -3.77 -3.54 7.16
N VAL A 39 -2.89 -2.55 6.96
CA VAL A 39 -2.21 -1.84 8.05
C VAL A 39 -3.23 -1.14 8.97
N LEU A 40 -4.25 -0.48 8.42
CA LEU A 40 -5.28 0.19 9.22
C LEU A 40 -6.10 -0.81 10.05
N ASP A 41 -6.47 -1.95 9.46
CA ASP A 41 -7.21 -3.01 10.13
C ASP A 41 -6.41 -3.61 11.28
N LEU A 42 -5.11 -3.89 11.07
CA LEU A 42 -4.20 -4.42 12.08
C LEU A 42 -3.95 -3.44 13.22
N LEU A 43 -3.79 -2.14 12.93
CA LEU A 43 -3.72 -1.10 13.96
C LEU A 43 -5.01 -1.02 14.79
N THR A 44 -6.16 -1.22 14.16
CA THR A 44 -7.46 -1.24 14.84
C THR A 44 -7.58 -2.48 15.74
N ALA A 45 -7.18 -3.65 15.26
CA ALA A 45 -7.14 -4.88 16.04
C ALA A 45 -6.21 -4.76 17.24
N LEU A 46 -4.97 -4.29 17.04
CA LEU A 46 -3.98 -4.06 18.08
C LEU A 46 -4.54 -3.16 19.21
N ARG A 47 -5.18 -2.05 18.85
CA ARG A 47 -5.82 -1.14 19.82
C ARG A 47 -6.94 -1.84 20.59
N ALA A 48 -7.75 -2.64 19.91
CA ALA A 48 -8.85 -3.39 20.53
C ALA A 48 -8.34 -4.46 21.52
N HIS A 49 -7.27 -5.20 21.17
CA HIS A 49 -6.64 -6.18 22.06
C HIS A 49 -6.00 -5.50 23.28
N THR A 50 -5.26 -4.41 23.04
CA THR A 50 -4.66 -3.59 24.10
C THR A 50 -5.72 -3.07 25.07
N TYR A 51 -6.86 -2.55 24.57
CA TYR A 51 -7.96 -2.06 25.40
C TYR A 51 -8.56 -3.14 26.30
N ARG A 52 -8.61 -4.39 25.82
CA ARG A 52 -9.13 -5.54 26.57
C ARG A 52 -8.11 -6.16 27.52
N GLY A 53 -6.86 -5.69 27.51
CA GLY A 53 -5.77 -6.27 28.29
C GLY A 53 -5.31 -7.64 27.78
N ASP A 54 -5.60 -7.97 26.52
CA ASP A 54 -5.20 -9.24 25.89
C ASP A 54 -3.82 -9.08 25.25
N ALA A 55 -2.79 -9.37 26.04
CA ALA A 55 -1.40 -9.19 25.61
C ALA A 55 -1.00 -10.14 24.46
N ALA A 56 -1.43 -11.40 24.50
CA ALA A 56 -1.05 -12.39 23.50
C ALA A 56 -1.61 -12.04 22.11
N ALA A 57 -2.89 -11.66 22.05
CA ALA A 57 -3.49 -11.22 20.79
C ALA A 57 -2.91 -9.88 20.30
N GLY A 58 -2.48 -9.00 21.23
CA GLY A 58 -1.77 -7.78 20.89
C GLY A 58 -0.40 -8.05 20.24
N GLU A 59 0.35 -9.02 20.76
CA GLU A 59 1.64 -9.45 20.19
C GLU A 59 1.48 -10.05 18.79
N GLU A 60 0.47 -10.90 18.58
CA GLU A 60 0.15 -11.46 17.27
C GLU A 60 -0.21 -10.36 16.26
N ALA A 61 -1.10 -9.45 16.63
CA ALA A 61 -1.46 -8.31 15.78
C ALA A 61 -0.27 -7.39 15.46
N LEU A 62 0.69 -7.22 16.38
CA LEU A 62 1.94 -6.48 16.12
C LEU A 62 2.85 -7.20 15.13
N ALA A 63 2.96 -8.52 15.23
CA ALA A 63 3.75 -9.32 14.29
C ALA A 63 3.18 -9.22 12.87
N GLU A 64 1.87 -9.38 12.72
CA GLU A 64 1.19 -9.21 11.44
C GLU A 64 1.30 -7.78 10.90
N LEU A 65 1.14 -6.77 11.77
CA LEU A 65 1.34 -5.37 11.40
C LEU A 65 2.74 -5.11 10.85
N THR A 66 3.76 -5.72 11.45
CA THR A 66 5.15 -5.58 10.99
C THR A 66 5.32 -6.11 9.58
N ILE A 67 4.74 -7.27 9.28
CA ILE A 67 4.79 -7.87 7.93
C ILE A 67 4.04 -7.00 6.91
N ALA A 68 2.84 -6.51 7.26
CA ALA A 68 2.07 -5.64 6.39
C ALA A 68 2.81 -4.32 6.08
N LEU A 69 3.52 -3.75 7.06
CA LEU A 69 4.37 -2.58 6.85
C LEU A 69 5.56 -2.87 5.94
N GLU A 70 6.16 -4.06 6.01
CA GLU A 70 7.23 -4.48 5.10
C GLU A 70 6.73 -4.61 3.65
N HIS A 71 5.55 -5.20 3.44
CA HIS A 71 4.93 -5.28 2.11
C HIS A 71 4.60 -3.91 1.53
N LEU A 72 3.96 -3.04 2.34
CA LEU A 72 3.67 -1.66 1.94
C LEU A 72 4.96 -0.92 1.59
N GLY A 73 6.01 -1.07 2.43
CA GLY A 73 7.32 -0.49 2.19
C GLY A 73 7.97 -0.97 0.88
N HIS A 74 7.84 -2.26 0.56
CA HIS A 74 8.33 -2.82 -0.70
C HIS A 74 7.66 -2.13 -1.90
N HIS A 75 6.32 -2.08 -1.95
CA HIS A 75 5.63 -1.46 -3.08
C HIS A 75 5.90 0.05 -3.21
N LEU A 76 6.00 0.77 -2.07
CA LEU A 76 6.42 2.17 -2.07
C LEU A 76 7.83 2.34 -2.66
N SER A 77 8.77 1.47 -2.29
CA SER A 77 10.16 1.55 -2.76
C SER A 77 10.29 1.31 -4.27
N GLU A 78 9.43 0.48 -4.86
CA GLU A 78 9.38 0.22 -6.30
C GLU A 78 8.70 1.37 -7.07
N VAL A 79 7.66 1.98 -6.51
CA VAL A 79 6.83 2.99 -7.20
C VAL A 79 7.39 4.41 -7.10
N LEU A 80 7.86 4.82 -5.92
CA LEU A 80 8.24 6.20 -5.65
C LEU A 80 9.31 6.75 -6.62
N PRO A 81 10.38 6.01 -6.97
CA PRO A 81 11.38 6.53 -7.90
C PRO A 81 10.80 6.81 -9.29
N ASP A 82 9.96 5.91 -9.80
CA ASP A 82 9.35 6.07 -11.13
C ASP A 82 8.31 7.22 -11.13
N LEU A 83 7.55 7.41 -10.04
CA LEU A 83 6.66 8.56 -9.87
C LEU A 83 7.42 9.88 -9.77
N GLN A 84 8.44 9.96 -8.91
CA GLN A 84 9.27 11.14 -8.73
C GLN A 84 9.91 11.59 -10.04
N LYS A 85 10.47 10.62 -10.80
CA LYS A 85 11.05 10.88 -12.11
C LYS A 85 10.02 11.42 -13.11
N GLN A 86 8.84 10.80 -13.21
CA GLN A 86 7.82 11.19 -14.18
C GLN A 86 7.14 12.52 -13.82
N LEU A 87 7.01 12.82 -12.53
CA LEU A 87 6.44 14.07 -12.04
C LEU A 87 7.47 15.19 -11.85
N ASN A 88 8.75 14.91 -12.10
CA ASN A 88 9.87 15.84 -11.88
C ASN A 88 9.89 16.40 -10.43
N ILE A 89 9.75 15.50 -9.45
CA ILE A 89 9.80 15.77 -8.02
C ILE A 89 11.17 15.35 -7.48
N GLU A 90 11.82 16.21 -6.69
CA GLU A 90 13.06 15.85 -5.99
C GLU A 90 12.76 14.93 -4.79
N PRO A 91 13.55 13.87 -4.56
CA PRO A 91 13.39 13.01 -3.38
C PRO A 91 13.76 13.77 -2.10
N GLU A 92 12.96 13.55 -1.04
CA GLU A 92 13.22 14.02 0.32
C GLU A 92 14.02 13.01 1.15
#